data_AF-A0A3E0HL34-F1
#
_entry.id   AF-A0A3E0HL34-F1
#
_cell.length_a   1.000
_cell.length_b   1.000
_cell.length_c   1.000
_cell.angle_alpha   90.00
_cell.angle_beta   90.00
_cell.angle_gamma   90.00
#
_symmetry.space_group_name_H-M   'P 1'
#
loop_
_entity.id
_entity.type
_entity.pdbx_description
1 polymer ?
#
loop_
_entity_poly.entity_id
_entity_poly.type
_entity_poly.pdbx_seq_one_letter_code
_entity_poly.pdbx_strand_id
1 'polypeptide(L)'
;MDSVSWTGETACALQAALQMSNDAFAAHLGIGVRTVADWHQKPSTKPQTGMQQVLDTALENAKPAAKVRFAQLTAGPSTAPSGAEQRLTADPNIVAGLDWLDHHAGWEPGTARARVAARLSRVDIQALRDRGSRRARVDQRRIADALADYYGTRTAPYGTYSATYDDSVATTSILTQPDWLDLACPLVAANDRLSVVRTAEDATTSLTEDATDRAIQRLAETLAMGTRLVDMPLYRLLDIDVRKGRIGGQTGVSRFVGYAVTMDLLENELVDALASDTPLHGSLPLRDRYLPDLASVLNVSDRLCAGGTLALLAIARPASPFRGDADYVLLVQERSGYVLNAARRLAVIPKGFHQPINDIRADAQIGATLRREMEEELFGRDDIDNTVSDDRRADPMHPSRLSEPMRWLMDEPGRLRMECTGFGLNLVSGNFEFPSLIVIEDEEFWTRYGGIIEANWESSNLHQYSSLDPQLLTELISDVAWSNEGLFALLQGLRRLAEIGGSRVDMPTIEWKVQ
;
A
#
# COMPACT_ATOMS: atom_id res chain seq x y z
N MET A 1 4.04 40.33 -5.24
CA MET A 1 3.25 39.18 -4.78
C MET A 1 1.81 39.53 -5.11
N ASP A 2 1.19 38.80 -6.03
CA ASP A 2 -0.22 39.00 -6.34
C ASP A 2 -1.04 38.75 -5.07
N SER A 3 -2.00 39.64 -4.77
CA SER A 3 -2.79 39.56 -3.55
C SER A 3 -3.70 38.32 -3.61
N VAL A 4 -3.54 37.40 -2.65
CA VAL A 4 -4.42 36.23 -2.48
C VAL A 4 -5.85 36.71 -2.22
N SER A 5 -6.84 36.17 -2.94
CA SER A 5 -8.25 36.45 -2.66
C SER A 5 -8.75 35.54 -1.54
N TRP A 6 -8.77 36.04 -0.31
CA TRP A 6 -9.18 35.24 0.85
C TRP A 6 -10.68 34.92 0.84
N THR A 7 -10.97 33.62 0.88
CA THR A 7 -12.27 32.98 1.10
C THR A 7 -12.12 31.90 2.17
N GLY A 8 -13.23 31.29 2.63
CA GLY A 8 -13.20 30.14 3.51
C GLY A 8 -12.41 28.98 2.90
N GLU A 9 -12.59 28.76 1.60
CA GLU A 9 -11.85 27.76 0.81
C GLU A 9 -10.34 28.01 0.83
N THR A 10 -9.89 29.23 0.55
CA THR A 10 -8.44 29.53 0.57
C THR A 10 -7.88 29.55 1.99
N ALA A 11 -8.68 29.89 3.01
CA ALA A 11 -8.27 29.78 4.41
C ALA A 11 -8.08 28.31 4.84
N CYS A 12 -8.98 27.42 4.42
CA CYS A 12 -8.84 25.97 4.61
C CYS A 12 -7.66 25.41 3.79
N ALA A 13 -7.37 25.96 2.61
CA ALA A 13 -6.18 25.61 1.84
C ALA A 13 -4.89 25.98 2.57
N LEU A 14 -4.84 27.14 3.25
CA LEU A 14 -3.69 27.51 4.09
C LEU A 14 -3.53 26.55 5.28
N GLN A 15 -4.65 26.19 5.92
CA GLN A 15 -4.65 25.19 6.99
C GLN A 15 -4.05 23.85 6.53
N ALA A 16 -4.52 23.33 5.40
CA ALA A 16 -4.04 22.09 4.83
C ALA A 16 -2.57 22.18 4.41
N ALA A 17 -2.14 23.31 3.84
CA ALA A 17 -0.75 23.56 3.48
C ALA A 17 0.20 23.61 4.69
N LEU A 18 -0.30 24.03 5.85
CA LEU A 18 0.41 24.03 7.13
C LEU A 18 0.28 22.70 7.89
N GLN A 19 -0.56 21.77 7.41
CA GLN A 19 -0.82 20.46 8.01
C GLN A 19 -1.31 20.54 9.46
N MET A 20 -2.21 21.50 9.73
CA MET A 20 -2.75 21.73 11.07
C MET A 20 -4.19 21.24 11.21
N SER A 21 -4.52 20.64 12.35
CA SER A 21 -5.92 20.39 12.74
C SER A 21 -6.70 21.70 12.91
N ASN A 22 -8.03 21.64 12.99
CA ASN A 22 -8.85 22.84 13.20
C ASN A 22 -8.46 23.57 14.48
N ASP A 23 -8.18 22.83 15.55
CA ASP A 23 -7.78 23.39 16.86
C ASP A 23 -6.39 24.01 16.79
N ALA A 24 -5.43 23.32 16.17
CA ALA A 24 -4.07 23.81 16.01
C ALA A 24 -4.01 25.06 15.12
N PHE A 25 -4.80 25.09 14.04
CA PHE A 25 -4.87 26.24 13.15
C PHE A 25 -5.58 27.44 13.78
N ALA A 26 -6.66 27.19 14.54
CA ALA A 26 -7.32 28.24 15.31
C ALA A 26 -6.38 28.87 16.35
N ALA A 27 -5.61 28.05 17.07
CA ALA A 27 -4.60 28.52 18.00
C ALA A 27 -3.47 29.29 17.28
N HIS A 28 -3.02 28.81 16.12
CA HIS A 28 -1.98 29.45 15.31
C HIS A 28 -2.39 30.85 14.83
N LEU A 29 -3.66 31.04 14.47
CA LEU A 29 -4.20 32.34 14.02
C LEU A 29 -4.72 33.22 15.17
N GLY A 30 -4.83 32.69 16.39
CA GLY A 30 -5.41 33.41 17.53
C GLY A 30 -6.93 33.60 17.44
N ILE A 31 -7.65 32.64 16.85
CA ILE A 31 -9.09 32.73 16.58
C ILE A 31 -9.86 31.58 17.24
N GLY A 32 -11.19 31.67 17.27
CA GLY A 32 -12.04 30.57 17.75
C GLY A 32 -12.13 29.42 16.75
N VAL A 33 -12.08 28.17 17.24
CA VAL A 33 -12.22 26.94 16.44
C VAL A 33 -13.49 26.93 15.58
N ARG A 34 -14.58 27.52 16.09
CA ARG A 34 -15.84 27.66 15.36
C ARG A 34 -15.70 28.47 14.07
N THR A 35 -14.80 29.45 14.03
CA THR A 35 -14.53 30.24 12.82
C THR A 35 -13.88 29.39 11.73
N VAL A 36 -12.97 28.48 12.11
CA VAL A 36 -12.36 27.52 11.19
C VAL A 36 -13.41 26.53 10.69
N ALA A 37 -14.25 26.00 11.58
CA ALA A 37 -15.36 25.12 11.20
C ALA A 37 -16.37 25.80 10.26
N ASP A 38 -16.66 27.10 10.46
CA ASP A 38 -17.53 27.88 9.60
C ASP A 38 -16.95 28.07 8.19
N TRP A 39 -15.62 28.16 8.03
CA TRP A 39 -14.96 28.19 6.71
C TRP A 39 -15.11 26.88 5.95
N HIS A 40 -14.96 25.74 6.65
CA HIS A 40 -15.21 24.42 6.07
C HIS A 40 -16.67 24.24 5.66
N GLN A 41 -17.62 24.75 6.45
CA GLN A 41 -19.06 24.67 6.14
C GLN A 41 -19.49 25.63 5.03
N LYS A 42 -18.81 26.77 4.88
CA LYS A 42 -19.17 27.82 3.91
C LYS A 42 -17.93 28.32 3.16
N PRO A 43 -17.43 27.54 2.18
CA PRO A 43 -16.17 27.81 1.49
C PRO A 43 -16.13 29.16 0.76
N SER A 44 -17.27 29.64 0.26
CA SER A 44 -17.37 30.93 -0.44
C SER A 44 -17.40 32.16 0.48
N THR A 45 -17.36 31.97 1.80
CA THR A 45 -17.42 33.08 2.77
C THR A 45 -16.14 33.90 2.70
N LYS A 46 -16.24 35.22 2.56
CA LYS A 46 -15.07 36.11 2.60
C LYS A 46 -14.77 36.51 4.05
N PRO A 47 -13.58 36.19 4.60
CA PRO A 47 -13.17 36.67 5.91
C PRO A 47 -13.15 38.20 5.97
N GLN A 48 -13.44 38.78 7.14
CA GLN A 48 -13.34 40.24 7.33
C GLN A 48 -11.89 40.72 7.15
N THR A 49 -11.68 41.99 6.80
CA THR A 49 -10.36 42.57 6.49
C THR A 49 -9.28 42.28 7.53
N GLY A 50 -9.60 42.38 8.83
CA GLY A 50 -8.64 42.06 9.90
C GLY A 50 -8.21 40.59 9.91
N MET A 51 -9.10 39.67 9.52
CA MET A 51 -8.78 38.25 9.40
C MET A 51 -7.92 37.95 8.16
N GLN A 52 -8.16 38.67 7.06
CA GLN A 52 -7.35 38.53 5.86
C GLN A 52 -5.89 38.91 6.14
N GLN A 53 -5.64 39.97 6.91
CA GLN A 53 -4.30 40.37 7.33
C GLN A 53 -3.61 39.31 8.20
N VAL A 54 -4.36 38.64 9.08
CA VAL A 54 -3.83 37.53 9.90
C VAL A 54 -3.45 36.33 9.01
N LEU A 55 -4.28 36.01 8.02
CA LEU A 55 -4.01 34.94 7.05
C LEU A 55 -2.83 35.27 6.13
N ASP A 56 -2.70 36.52 5.68
CA ASP A 56 -1.53 37.00 4.93
C ASP A 56 -0.26 36.84 5.75
N THR A 57 -0.28 37.26 7.02
CA THR A 57 0.88 37.14 7.92
C THR A 57 1.25 35.67 8.17
N ALA A 58 0.26 34.80 8.34
CA ALA A 58 0.49 33.36 8.50
C ALA A 58 1.10 32.73 7.24
N LEU A 59 0.61 33.11 6.05
CA LEU A 59 1.16 32.66 4.78
C LEU A 59 2.58 33.20 4.53
N GLU A 60 2.84 34.47 4.84
CA GLU A 60 4.17 35.08 4.72
C GLU A 60 5.21 34.40 5.62
N ASN A 61 4.81 34.02 6.83
CA ASN A 61 5.68 33.34 7.80
C ASN A 61 5.77 31.81 7.58
N ALA A 62 4.98 31.25 6.67
CA ALA A 62 5.00 29.83 6.38
C ALA A 62 6.35 29.39 5.77
N LYS A 63 6.76 28.16 6.09
CA LYS A 63 7.95 27.52 5.49
C LYS A 63 7.82 27.45 3.96
N PRO A 64 8.93 27.47 3.19
CA PRO A 64 8.88 27.39 1.72
C PRO A 64 8.04 26.23 1.19
N ALA A 65 8.14 25.05 1.79
CA ALA A 65 7.33 23.88 1.43
C ALA A 65 5.82 24.12 1.61
N ALA A 66 5.40 24.79 2.69
CA ALA A 66 4.00 25.13 2.93
C ALA A 66 3.49 26.18 1.93
N LYS A 67 4.30 27.14 1.52
CA LYS A 67 3.92 28.12 0.47
C LYS A 67 3.70 27.46 -0.89
N VAL A 68 4.53 26.48 -1.26
CA VAL A 68 4.35 25.69 -2.48
C VAL A 68 3.05 24.89 -2.43
N ARG A 69 2.78 24.19 -1.32
CA ARG A 69 1.52 23.45 -1.11
C ARG A 69 0.31 24.38 -1.16
N PHE A 70 0.38 25.54 -0.53
CA PHE A 70 -0.69 26.53 -0.56
C PHE A 70 -0.99 27.01 -1.99
N ALA A 71 0.05 27.31 -2.78
CA ALA A 71 -0.12 27.69 -4.17
C ALA A 71 -0.77 26.57 -5.01
N GLN A 72 -0.42 25.31 -4.76
CA GLN A 72 -1.04 24.15 -5.41
C GLN A 72 -2.51 23.97 -5.04
N LEU A 73 -2.87 24.21 -3.78
CA LEU A 73 -4.23 24.06 -3.26
C LEU A 73 -5.17 25.22 -3.66
N THR A 74 -4.62 26.40 -3.95
CA THR A 74 -5.40 27.62 -4.29
C THR A 74 -5.42 27.95 -5.78
N ALA A 75 -4.53 27.35 -6.57
CA ALA A 75 -4.76 27.21 -8.00
C ALA A 75 -6.01 26.33 -8.15
N GLY A 76 -7.17 26.93 -8.43
CA GLY A 76 -8.44 26.22 -8.60
C GLY A 76 -8.34 25.07 -9.62
N PRO A 77 -9.38 24.22 -9.78
CA PRO A 77 -9.35 23.11 -10.72
C PRO A 77 -8.97 23.65 -12.10
N SER A 78 -7.73 23.36 -12.49
CA SER A 78 -7.19 23.87 -13.72
C SER A 78 -7.97 23.25 -14.86
N THR A 79 -8.72 24.06 -15.61
CA THR A 79 -9.19 23.70 -16.94
C THR A 79 -8.02 23.74 -17.93
N ALA A 80 -6.91 23.04 -17.65
CA ALA A 80 -5.72 23.08 -18.49
C ALA A 80 -5.10 21.70 -18.72
N PRO A 81 -5.18 21.18 -19.95
CA PRO A 81 -4.17 20.35 -20.59
C PRO A 81 -2.70 20.66 -20.25
N SER A 82 -2.32 21.87 -19.79
CA SER A 82 -0.91 22.26 -19.63
C SER A 82 -0.10 21.51 -18.56
N GLY A 83 -0.67 21.18 -17.39
CA GLY A 83 0.07 20.50 -16.32
C GLY A 83 0.28 19.01 -16.61
N ALA A 84 -0.75 18.35 -17.14
CA ALA A 84 -0.69 16.95 -17.53
C ALA A 84 0.16 16.75 -18.80
N GLU A 85 0.08 17.65 -19.79
CA GLU A 85 0.96 17.65 -20.97
C GLU A 85 2.42 17.92 -20.61
N GLN A 86 2.67 18.83 -19.65
CA GLN A 86 4.02 19.07 -19.14
C GLN A 86 4.57 17.81 -18.47
N ARG A 87 3.80 17.16 -17.59
CA ARG A 87 4.21 15.89 -16.96
C ARG A 87 4.42 14.78 -17.98
N LEU A 88 3.55 14.66 -18.99
CA LEU A 88 3.70 13.68 -20.07
C LEU A 88 5.05 13.79 -20.81
N THR A 89 5.63 15.00 -20.84
CA THR A 89 6.91 15.27 -21.50
C THR A 89 8.11 15.24 -20.54
N ALA A 90 7.95 15.76 -19.33
CA ALA A 90 9.05 16.08 -18.43
C ALA A 90 9.18 15.15 -17.22
N ASP A 91 8.13 14.37 -16.86
CA ASP A 91 8.18 13.46 -15.72
C ASP A 91 8.94 12.18 -16.13
N PRO A 92 10.14 11.91 -15.58
CA PRO A 92 10.97 10.78 -16.00
C PRO A 92 10.29 9.42 -15.77
N ASN A 93 9.41 9.32 -14.76
CA ASN A 93 8.68 8.08 -14.48
C ASN A 93 7.59 7.81 -15.51
N ILE A 94 6.93 8.87 -15.97
CA ILE A 94 5.95 8.76 -17.06
C ILE A 94 6.68 8.43 -18.37
N VAL A 95 7.81 9.10 -18.66
CA VAL A 95 8.61 8.82 -19.86
C VAL A 95 9.09 7.37 -19.88
N ALA A 96 9.58 6.84 -18.75
CA ALA A 96 9.96 5.43 -18.64
C ALA A 96 8.82 4.48 -19.02
N GLY A 97 7.57 4.81 -18.64
CA GLY A 97 6.40 4.02 -19.03
C GLY A 97 6.03 4.12 -20.50
N LEU A 98 6.18 5.30 -21.10
CA LEU A 98 5.97 5.48 -22.53
C LEU A 98 7.00 4.69 -23.34
N ASP A 99 8.27 4.77 -22.97
CA ASP A 99 9.36 4.05 -23.62
C ASP A 99 9.19 2.54 -23.46
N TRP A 100 8.77 2.08 -22.28
CA TRP A 100 8.44 0.68 -22.03
C TRP A 100 7.30 0.20 -22.94
N LEU A 101 6.25 1.00 -23.13
CA LEU A 101 5.14 0.67 -24.02
C LEU A 101 5.55 0.62 -25.48
N ASP A 102 6.32 1.61 -25.97
CA ASP A 102 6.82 1.61 -27.34
C ASP A 102 7.65 0.35 -27.63
N HIS A 103 8.55 -0.01 -26.71
CA HIS A 103 9.36 -1.23 -26.82
C HIS A 103 8.50 -2.50 -26.89
N HIS A 104 7.57 -2.68 -25.94
CA HIS A 104 6.81 -3.94 -25.83
C HIS A 104 5.64 -4.04 -26.83
N ALA A 105 5.17 -2.93 -27.38
CA ALA A 105 4.21 -2.91 -28.47
C ALA A 105 4.87 -2.95 -29.87
N GLY A 106 6.20 -2.87 -29.94
CA GLY A 106 6.95 -2.83 -31.20
C GLY A 106 6.67 -1.56 -32.01
N TRP A 107 6.47 -0.42 -31.33
CA TRP A 107 6.20 0.87 -31.95
C TRP A 107 7.47 1.70 -32.10
N GLU A 108 7.43 2.65 -33.04
CA GLU A 108 8.46 3.68 -33.13
C GLU A 108 8.46 4.55 -31.88
N PRO A 109 9.65 4.94 -31.35
CA PRO A 109 9.74 5.79 -30.16
C PRO A 109 8.92 7.07 -30.27
N GLY A 110 8.10 7.34 -29.26
CA GLY A 110 7.18 8.47 -29.18
C GLY A 110 5.75 8.17 -29.61
N THR A 111 5.46 6.96 -30.11
CA THR A 111 4.09 6.55 -30.49
C THR A 111 3.18 6.48 -29.26
N ALA A 112 3.65 5.88 -28.17
CA ALA A 112 2.93 5.81 -26.89
C ALA A 112 2.63 7.22 -26.37
N ARG A 113 3.59 8.14 -26.45
CA ARG A 113 3.39 9.55 -26.05
C ARG A 113 2.23 10.19 -26.82
N ALA A 114 2.21 10.05 -28.14
CA ALA A 114 1.15 10.61 -28.98
C ALA A 114 -0.23 10.01 -28.65
N ARG A 115 -0.29 8.69 -28.43
CA ARG A 115 -1.54 8.00 -28.07
C ARG A 115 -2.04 8.37 -26.66
N VAL A 116 -1.14 8.48 -25.69
CA VAL A 116 -1.49 8.94 -24.32
C VAL A 116 -1.95 10.39 -24.36
N ALA A 117 -1.29 11.29 -25.09
CA ALA A 117 -1.75 12.67 -25.27
C ALA A 117 -3.17 12.74 -25.87
N ALA A 118 -3.42 11.95 -26.93
CA ALA A 118 -4.73 11.87 -27.55
C ALA A 118 -5.79 11.34 -26.58
N ARG A 119 -5.47 10.32 -25.76
CA ARG A 119 -6.39 9.77 -24.75
C ARG A 119 -6.64 10.76 -23.62
N LEU A 120 -5.59 11.40 -23.11
CA LEU A 120 -5.63 12.40 -22.06
C LEU A 120 -6.60 13.54 -22.39
N SER A 121 -6.61 14.00 -23.64
CA SER A 121 -7.54 15.05 -24.10
C SER A 121 -9.03 14.67 -24.01
N ARG A 122 -9.34 13.38 -23.86
CA ARG A 122 -10.70 12.82 -23.81
C ARG A 122 -11.07 12.31 -22.42
N VAL A 123 -10.18 12.39 -21.43
CA VAL A 123 -10.45 11.91 -20.08
C VAL A 123 -11.47 12.83 -19.40
N ASP A 124 -12.60 12.25 -19.00
CA ASP A 124 -13.59 12.93 -18.15
C ASP A 124 -13.30 12.63 -16.67
N ILE A 125 -12.76 13.63 -15.96
CA ILE A 125 -12.42 13.54 -14.54
C ILE A 125 -13.65 13.20 -13.68
N GLN A 126 -14.84 13.70 -14.04
CA GLN A 126 -16.05 13.39 -13.28
C GLN A 126 -16.44 11.93 -13.47
N ALA A 127 -16.37 11.42 -14.71
CA ALA A 127 -16.60 10.00 -14.97
C ALA A 127 -15.59 9.09 -14.23
N LEU A 128 -14.32 9.52 -14.09
CA LEU A 128 -13.32 8.81 -13.28
C LEU A 128 -13.69 8.77 -11.81
N ARG A 129 -14.15 9.90 -11.24
CA ARG A 129 -14.61 9.98 -9.84
C ARG A 129 -15.83 9.08 -9.61
N ASP A 130 -16.82 9.15 -10.50
CA ASP A 130 -18.03 8.32 -10.42
C ASP A 130 -17.68 6.83 -10.52
N ARG A 131 -16.72 6.46 -11.39
CA ARG A 131 -16.18 5.09 -11.46
C ARG A 131 -15.54 4.70 -10.15
N GLY A 132 -14.70 5.56 -9.55
CA GLY A 132 -14.13 5.33 -8.22
C GLY A 132 -15.20 5.09 -7.14
N SER A 133 -16.28 5.86 -7.14
CA SER A 133 -17.42 5.66 -6.22
C SER A 133 -18.18 4.35 -6.45
N ARG A 134 -18.23 3.84 -7.69
CA ARG A 134 -18.80 2.50 -7.97
C ARG A 134 -17.88 1.39 -7.49
N ARG A 135 -16.57 1.49 -7.76
CA ARG A 135 -15.55 0.54 -7.28
C ARG A 135 -15.56 0.40 -5.76
N ALA A 136 -15.77 1.50 -5.04
CA ALA A 136 -15.89 1.54 -3.58
C ALA A 136 -17.00 0.66 -2.99
N ARG A 137 -17.99 0.23 -3.79
CA ARG A 137 -19.09 -0.64 -3.36
C ARG A 137 -18.77 -2.13 -3.47
N VAL A 138 -17.66 -2.47 -4.12
CA VAL A 138 -17.21 -3.86 -4.25
C VAL A 138 -16.37 -4.19 -3.02
N ASP A 139 -16.93 -5.00 -2.14
CA ASP A 139 -16.25 -5.46 -0.94
C ASP A 139 -15.30 -6.64 -1.20
N GLN A 140 -14.48 -6.96 -0.19
CA GLN A 140 -13.49 -8.01 -0.25
C GLN A 140 -14.08 -9.41 -0.45
N ARG A 141 -15.23 -9.71 0.17
CA ARG A 141 -15.87 -11.04 0.08
C ARG A 141 -16.36 -11.29 -1.33
N ARG A 142 -16.99 -10.29 -1.93
CA ARG A 142 -17.44 -10.34 -3.33
C ARG A 142 -16.28 -10.60 -4.30
N ILE A 143 -15.09 -10.02 -4.03
CA ILE A 143 -13.89 -10.29 -4.82
C ILE A 143 -13.43 -11.74 -4.64
N ALA A 144 -13.34 -12.22 -3.39
CA ALA A 144 -12.91 -13.58 -3.09
C ALA A 144 -13.82 -14.63 -3.73
N ASP A 145 -15.15 -14.49 -3.57
CA ASP A 145 -16.15 -15.39 -4.12
C ASP A 145 -16.07 -15.42 -5.66
N ALA A 146 -16.03 -14.23 -6.29
CA ALA A 146 -16.00 -14.16 -7.75
C ALA A 146 -14.71 -14.73 -8.37
N LEU A 147 -13.57 -14.60 -7.68
CA LEU A 147 -12.32 -15.23 -8.11
C LEU A 147 -12.29 -16.74 -7.84
N ALA A 148 -12.91 -17.21 -6.75
CA ALA A 148 -13.09 -18.64 -6.52
C ALA A 148 -13.95 -19.28 -7.64
N ASP A 149 -15.00 -18.59 -8.09
CA ASP A 149 -15.81 -19.02 -9.23
C ASP A 149 -15.02 -18.98 -10.55
N TYR A 150 -14.26 -17.91 -10.80
CA TYR A 150 -13.49 -17.76 -12.04
C TYR A 150 -12.41 -18.83 -12.19
N TYR A 151 -11.64 -19.12 -11.14
CA TYR A 151 -10.58 -20.12 -11.20
C TYR A 151 -11.08 -21.55 -10.95
N GLY A 152 -12.32 -21.70 -10.49
CA GLY A 152 -12.92 -22.96 -10.12
C GLY A 152 -12.30 -23.57 -8.85
N THR A 153 -12.88 -24.70 -8.43
CA THR A 153 -12.49 -25.36 -7.19
C THR A 153 -11.34 -26.34 -7.42
N ARG A 154 -10.14 -25.93 -7.02
CA ARG A 154 -9.03 -26.77 -6.51
C ARG A 154 -8.15 -27.47 -7.56
N THR A 155 -6.85 -27.20 -7.46
CA THR A 155 -5.78 -28.00 -8.08
C THR A 155 -4.91 -28.54 -6.95
N ALA A 156 -5.29 -29.69 -6.35
CA ALA A 156 -4.59 -30.22 -5.18
C ALA A 156 -3.06 -30.28 -5.41
N PRO A 157 -2.22 -29.75 -4.50
CA PRO A 157 -2.54 -29.33 -3.12
C PRO A 157 -3.03 -27.88 -2.95
N TYR A 158 -3.19 -27.12 -4.02
CA TYR A 158 -3.51 -25.70 -4.00
C TYR A 158 -5.02 -25.40 -3.90
N GLY A 159 -5.33 -24.33 -3.16
CA GLY A 159 -6.68 -23.81 -2.98
C GLY A 159 -6.68 -22.43 -2.31
N THR A 160 -7.85 -21.81 -2.18
CA THR A 160 -7.95 -20.48 -1.57
C THR A 160 -7.91 -20.58 -0.05
N TYR A 161 -7.28 -19.61 0.59
CA TYR A 161 -7.19 -19.54 2.05
C TYR A 161 -8.54 -19.13 2.66
N SER A 162 -8.94 -19.86 3.69
CA SER A 162 -10.06 -19.50 4.56
C SER A 162 -9.68 -19.79 6.01
N ALA A 163 -10.37 -19.17 6.96
CA ALA A 163 -10.24 -19.50 8.37
C ALA A 163 -11.59 -19.45 9.10
N THR A 164 -11.84 -20.41 9.97
CA THR A 164 -12.96 -20.40 10.90
C THR A 164 -12.55 -19.66 12.17
N TYR A 165 -13.41 -18.78 12.68
CA TYR A 165 -13.23 -18.04 13.94
C TYR A 165 -14.58 -17.85 14.61
N ASP A 166 -14.74 -18.22 15.88
CA ASP A 166 -15.98 -18.08 16.67
C ASP A 166 -17.27 -18.36 15.85
N ASP A 167 -17.36 -19.57 15.28
CA ASP A 167 -18.44 -20.08 14.40
C ASP A 167 -18.66 -19.34 13.06
N SER A 168 -17.85 -18.32 12.75
CA SER A 168 -17.82 -17.60 11.49
C SER A 168 -16.69 -18.07 10.57
N VAL A 169 -16.74 -17.69 9.30
CA VAL A 169 -15.72 -18.03 8.29
C VAL A 169 -15.24 -16.77 7.60
N ALA A 170 -13.92 -16.57 7.59
CA ALA A 170 -13.24 -15.60 6.76
C ALA A 170 -12.73 -16.31 5.50
N THR A 171 -13.00 -15.75 4.33
CA THR A 171 -12.51 -16.25 3.04
C THR A 171 -11.65 -15.19 2.39
N THR A 172 -10.57 -15.60 1.71
CA THR A 172 -9.73 -14.69 0.93
C THR A 172 -9.49 -15.23 -0.47
N SER A 173 -9.08 -14.34 -1.37
CA SER A 173 -8.61 -14.69 -2.72
C SER A 173 -7.15 -15.15 -2.75
N ILE A 174 -6.54 -15.46 -1.60
CA ILE A 174 -5.13 -15.88 -1.57
C ILE A 174 -5.05 -17.37 -1.87
N LEU A 175 -4.45 -17.72 -3.01
CA LEU A 175 -4.13 -19.10 -3.36
C LEU A 175 -2.92 -19.56 -2.54
N THR A 176 -3.05 -20.67 -1.84
CA THR A 176 -1.99 -21.24 -1.01
C THR A 176 -2.05 -22.77 -1.00
N GLN A 177 -1.20 -23.40 -0.20
CA GLN A 177 -1.23 -24.82 0.12
C GLN A 177 -0.79 -25.06 1.57
N PRO A 178 -1.11 -26.21 2.18
CA PRO A 178 -0.78 -26.48 3.59
C PRO A 178 0.68 -26.26 3.98
N ASP A 179 1.64 -26.66 3.13
CA ASP A 179 3.07 -26.51 3.42
C ASP A 179 3.57 -25.05 3.39
N TRP A 180 2.74 -24.14 2.90
CA TRP A 180 3.01 -22.70 2.85
C TRP A 180 2.42 -21.93 4.05
N LEU A 181 1.74 -22.60 4.97
CA LEU A 181 1.10 -21.98 6.14
C LEU A 181 1.81 -22.35 7.45
N ASP A 182 1.58 -21.57 8.51
CA ASP A 182 2.16 -21.76 9.83
C ASP A 182 3.69 -21.99 9.79
N LEU A 183 4.37 -21.20 8.94
CA LEU A 183 5.78 -21.39 8.61
C LEU A 183 6.70 -21.18 9.81
N ALA A 184 6.33 -20.27 10.72
CA ALA A 184 7.14 -19.85 11.86
C ALA A 184 8.62 -19.62 11.46
N CYS A 185 8.84 -18.97 10.31
CA CYS A 185 10.15 -18.82 9.71
C CYS A 185 10.80 -17.51 10.15
N PRO A 186 11.88 -17.53 10.96
CA PRO A 186 12.60 -16.30 11.31
C PRO A 186 13.11 -15.58 10.06
N LEU A 187 12.93 -14.26 9.99
CA LEU A 187 13.38 -13.43 8.87
C LEU A 187 14.84 -12.97 9.05
N VAL A 188 15.72 -13.97 9.16
CA VAL A 188 17.17 -13.83 9.25
C VAL A 188 17.84 -14.61 8.11
N ALA A 189 19.05 -14.22 7.73
CA ALA A 189 19.76 -14.77 6.57
C ALA A 189 19.93 -16.31 6.57
N ALA A 190 19.90 -16.95 7.75
CA ALA A 190 19.99 -18.41 7.84
C ALA A 190 18.73 -19.13 7.33
N ASN A 191 17.58 -18.46 7.36
CA ASN A 191 16.24 -19.01 7.11
C ASN A 191 15.59 -18.37 5.88
N ASP A 192 15.79 -17.08 5.69
CA ASP A 192 15.39 -16.30 4.53
C ASP A 192 16.49 -16.36 3.46
N ARG A 193 16.30 -17.26 2.49
CA ARG A 193 17.29 -17.61 1.46
C ARG A 193 16.79 -17.31 0.04
N LEU A 194 15.91 -16.32 -0.12
CA LEU A 194 15.64 -15.77 -1.44
C LEU A 194 16.94 -15.23 -2.03
N SER A 195 17.14 -15.46 -3.33
CA SER A 195 18.38 -15.13 -4.00
C SER A 195 18.12 -14.51 -5.36
N VAL A 196 18.92 -13.50 -5.70
CA VAL A 196 18.81 -12.85 -7.00
C VAL A 196 19.64 -13.59 -8.04
N VAL A 197 18.98 -14.02 -9.11
CA VAL A 197 19.65 -14.49 -10.32
C VAL A 197 19.81 -13.33 -11.31
N ARG A 198 20.84 -13.39 -12.15
CA ARG A 198 20.93 -12.44 -13.27
C ARG A 198 19.79 -12.75 -14.22
N THR A 199 18.75 -11.92 -14.20
CA THR A 199 17.72 -11.95 -15.22
C THR A 199 18.27 -11.35 -16.52
N ALA A 200 18.03 -12.02 -17.64
CA ALA A 200 18.02 -11.36 -18.93
C ALA A 200 16.93 -10.27 -18.92
N GLU A 201 17.06 -9.24 -19.77
CA GLU A 201 16.00 -8.24 -20.01
C GLU A 201 14.64 -8.94 -20.08
N ASP A 202 13.61 -8.37 -19.42
CA ASP A 202 12.27 -8.93 -19.21
C ASP A 202 11.89 -9.91 -20.32
N ALA A 203 12.19 -11.19 -20.09
CA ALA A 203 11.90 -12.21 -21.07
C ALA A 203 10.38 -12.34 -21.10
N THR A 204 9.79 -12.03 -22.26
CA THR A 204 8.36 -12.17 -22.64
C THR A 204 7.47 -10.99 -22.21
N THR A 205 6.50 -10.46 -22.98
CA THR A 205 5.77 -10.87 -24.19
C THR A 205 5.33 -9.58 -24.91
N SER A 206 5.25 -9.58 -26.26
CA SER A 206 4.64 -8.46 -26.99
C SER A 206 3.23 -8.14 -26.45
N LEU A 207 2.94 -6.86 -26.24
CA LEU A 207 1.61 -6.42 -25.82
C LEU A 207 0.60 -6.61 -26.96
N THR A 208 -0.53 -7.22 -26.65
CA THR A 208 -1.72 -7.19 -27.52
C THR A 208 -2.31 -5.79 -27.59
N GLU A 209 -3.05 -5.50 -28.66
CA GLU A 209 -3.73 -4.21 -28.84
C GLU A 209 -4.60 -3.82 -27.62
N ASP A 210 -5.39 -4.75 -27.08
CA ASP A 210 -6.22 -4.49 -25.89
C ASP A 210 -5.39 -4.15 -24.65
N ALA A 211 -4.30 -4.89 -24.41
CA ALA A 211 -3.39 -4.63 -23.29
C ALA A 211 -2.73 -3.26 -23.41
N THR A 212 -2.31 -2.90 -24.62
CA THR A 212 -1.72 -1.59 -24.88
C THR A 212 -2.74 -0.45 -24.73
N ASP A 213 -4.00 -0.65 -25.15
CA ASP A 213 -5.06 0.36 -24.96
C ASP A 213 -5.34 0.62 -23.47
N ARG A 214 -5.38 -0.44 -22.66
CA ARG A 214 -5.57 -0.34 -21.20
C ARG A 214 -4.39 0.33 -20.51
N ALA A 215 -3.16 0.03 -20.94
CA ALA A 215 -1.97 0.71 -20.46
C ALA A 215 -1.97 2.21 -20.81
N ILE A 216 -2.33 2.57 -22.05
CA ILE A 216 -2.50 3.97 -22.48
C ILE A 216 -3.55 4.67 -21.63
N GLN A 217 -4.69 4.02 -21.39
CA GLN A 217 -5.74 4.55 -20.52
C GLN A 217 -5.22 4.80 -19.11
N ARG A 218 -4.49 3.84 -18.51
CA ARG A 218 -3.90 3.98 -17.17
C ARG A 218 -2.99 5.20 -17.07
N LEU A 219 -2.07 5.38 -18.01
CA LEU A 219 -1.15 6.53 -17.99
C LEU A 219 -1.90 7.86 -18.18
N ALA A 220 -2.89 7.90 -19.08
CA ALA A 220 -3.71 9.09 -19.28
C ALA A 220 -4.51 9.46 -18.01
N GLU A 221 -5.10 8.48 -17.33
CA GLU A 221 -5.83 8.70 -16.07
C GLU A 221 -4.90 9.13 -14.93
N THR A 222 -3.72 8.51 -14.80
CA THR A 222 -2.67 8.91 -13.84
C THR A 222 -2.26 10.38 -14.02
N LEU A 223 -2.08 10.81 -15.27
CA LEU A 223 -1.77 12.20 -15.60
C LEU A 223 -2.94 13.14 -15.30
N ALA A 224 -4.15 12.79 -15.74
CA ALA A 224 -5.35 13.61 -15.56
C ALA A 224 -5.69 13.83 -14.07
N MET A 225 -5.48 12.81 -13.24
CA MET A 225 -5.78 12.85 -11.81
C MET A 225 -4.62 13.40 -10.97
N GLY A 226 -3.48 13.73 -11.58
CA GLY A 226 -2.30 14.19 -10.84
C GLY A 226 -1.67 13.09 -9.98
N THR A 227 -1.99 11.81 -10.22
CA THR A 227 -1.43 10.70 -9.46
C THR A 227 0.07 10.59 -9.72
N ARG A 228 0.85 10.36 -8.65
CA ARG A 228 2.28 10.12 -8.74
C ARG A 228 2.52 8.69 -9.20
N LEU A 229 3.34 8.52 -10.23
CA LEU A 229 3.88 7.24 -10.66
C LEU A 229 5.38 7.33 -10.45
N VAL A 230 5.97 6.36 -9.76
CA VAL A 230 7.42 6.35 -9.51
C VAL A 230 7.98 5.03 -10.00
N ASP A 231 8.85 5.09 -10.98
CA ASP A 231 9.43 3.91 -11.60
C ASP A 231 10.68 3.48 -10.83
N MET A 232 10.53 2.42 -10.04
CA MET A 232 11.58 1.86 -9.23
C MET A 232 11.88 0.41 -9.60
N PRO A 233 13.07 -0.11 -9.29
CA PRO A 233 13.33 -1.53 -9.40
C PRO A 233 12.42 -2.32 -8.44
N LEU A 234 11.98 -3.50 -8.87
CA LEU A 234 11.19 -4.44 -8.09
C LEU A 234 11.79 -5.83 -8.18
N TYR A 235 11.62 -6.64 -7.14
CA TYR A 235 11.86 -8.07 -7.27
C TYR A 235 10.64 -8.76 -7.87
N ARG A 236 10.86 -9.50 -8.95
CA ARG A 236 9.89 -10.47 -9.48
C ARG A 236 10.28 -11.88 -9.04
N LEU A 237 9.31 -12.68 -8.64
CA LEU A 237 9.54 -14.07 -8.26
C LEU A 237 9.72 -14.93 -9.52
N LEU A 238 10.74 -15.78 -9.52
CA LEU A 238 11.03 -16.73 -10.60
C LEU A 238 10.87 -18.18 -10.16
N ASP A 239 11.12 -18.43 -8.88
CA ASP A 239 10.99 -19.74 -8.25
C ASP A 239 10.73 -19.56 -6.76
N ILE A 240 10.05 -20.53 -6.14
CA ILE A 240 9.67 -20.48 -4.73
C ILE A 240 9.79 -21.86 -4.06
N ASP A 241 10.56 -21.91 -2.97
CA ASP A 241 10.77 -23.09 -2.10
C ASP A 241 10.51 -22.66 -0.65
N VAL A 242 9.24 -22.67 -0.27
CA VAL A 242 8.79 -22.27 1.07
C VAL A 242 8.31 -23.51 1.82
N ARG A 243 8.76 -23.61 3.08
CA ARG A 243 8.36 -24.65 4.03
C ARG A 243 8.60 -24.18 5.44
N LYS A 244 8.08 -24.92 6.43
CA LYS A 244 8.27 -24.58 7.85
C LYS A 244 9.75 -24.26 8.18
N GLY A 245 9.96 -23.08 8.75
CA GLY A 245 11.28 -22.57 9.14
C GLY A 245 12.19 -22.11 8.01
N ARG A 246 11.74 -22.05 6.74
CA ARG A 246 12.59 -21.64 5.63
C ARG A 246 11.81 -20.96 4.49
N ILE A 247 12.34 -19.84 4.03
CA ILE A 247 11.99 -19.23 2.75
C ILE A 247 13.17 -19.45 1.79
N GLY A 248 12.89 -19.89 0.58
CA GLY A 248 13.85 -20.03 -0.49
C GLY A 248 13.20 -19.77 -1.84
N GLY A 249 14.03 -19.65 -2.87
CA GLY A 249 13.56 -19.36 -4.22
C GLY A 249 14.51 -18.41 -4.95
N GLN A 250 14.08 -17.98 -6.12
CA GLN A 250 14.85 -17.10 -6.98
C GLN A 250 14.02 -15.88 -7.33
N THR A 251 14.65 -14.72 -7.30
CA THR A 251 14.09 -13.46 -7.77
C THR A 251 14.92 -12.90 -8.92
N GLY A 252 14.23 -12.19 -9.81
CA GLY A 252 14.84 -11.31 -10.80
C GLY A 252 14.56 -9.86 -10.45
N VAL A 253 15.27 -8.93 -11.09
CA VAL A 253 14.95 -7.49 -11.00
C VAL A 253 14.16 -7.09 -12.24
N SER A 254 13.02 -6.43 -12.02
CA SER A 254 12.21 -5.78 -13.05
C SER A 254 11.92 -4.33 -12.65
N ARG A 255 11.05 -3.63 -13.37
CA ARG A 255 10.72 -2.21 -13.11
C ARG A 255 9.24 -2.03 -12.79
N PHE A 256 8.95 -1.16 -11.83
CA PHE A 256 7.59 -0.86 -11.38
C PHE A 256 6.70 -0.38 -12.52
N VAL A 257 7.24 0.37 -13.48
CA VAL A 257 6.43 0.86 -14.58
C VAL A 257 5.86 -0.26 -15.45
N GLY A 258 6.63 -1.34 -15.69
CA GLY A 258 6.16 -2.52 -16.41
C GLY A 258 5.04 -3.22 -15.66
N TYR A 259 5.15 -3.34 -14.33
CA TYR A 259 4.10 -3.86 -13.47
C TYR A 259 2.83 -2.99 -13.51
N ALA A 260 3.00 -1.66 -13.37
CA ALA A 260 1.91 -0.67 -13.30
C ALA A 260 1.03 -0.61 -14.57
N VAL A 261 1.58 -0.97 -15.72
CA VAL A 261 0.87 -0.99 -17.01
C VAL A 261 0.51 -2.40 -17.49
N THR A 262 0.74 -3.43 -16.66
CA THR A 262 0.35 -4.81 -16.94
C THR A 262 -0.43 -5.43 -15.78
N MET A 263 0.25 -6.10 -14.86
CA MET A 263 -0.36 -6.89 -13.78
C MET A 263 -1.18 -6.03 -12.79
N ASP A 264 -0.76 -4.77 -12.55
CA ASP A 264 -1.52 -3.80 -11.71
C ASP A 264 -2.92 -3.48 -12.28
N LEU A 265 -3.12 -3.69 -13.59
CA LEU A 265 -4.40 -3.42 -14.25
C LEU A 265 -5.46 -4.50 -13.95
N LEU A 266 -5.05 -5.70 -13.53
CA LEU A 266 -5.95 -6.84 -13.31
C LEU A 266 -6.95 -6.61 -12.18
N GLU A 267 -6.54 -5.89 -11.13
CA GLU A 267 -7.45 -5.52 -10.03
C GLU A 267 -8.55 -4.59 -10.54
N ASN A 268 -8.18 -3.53 -11.26
CA ASN A 268 -9.14 -2.55 -11.74
C ASN A 268 -10.10 -3.14 -12.78
N GLU A 269 -9.60 -4.04 -13.63
CA GLU A 269 -10.43 -4.77 -14.59
C GLU A 269 -11.48 -5.63 -13.88
N LEU A 270 -11.05 -6.41 -12.87
CA LEU A 270 -11.94 -7.24 -12.06
C LEU A 270 -12.97 -6.39 -11.32
N VAL A 271 -12.53 -5.33 -10.63
CA VAL A 271 -13.40 -4.50 -9.81
C VAL A 271 -14.38 -3.70 -10.67
N ASP A 272 -13.99 -3.26 -11.87
CA ASP A 272 -14.92 -2.63 -12.82
C ASP A 272 -16.00 -3.60 -13.32
N ALA A 273 -15.63 -4.85 -13.61
CA ALA A 273 -16.58 -5.89 -14.01
C ALA A 273 -17.58 -6.19 -12.89
N LEU A 274 -17.10 -6.36 -11.65
CA LEU A 274 -17.94 -6.57 -10.47
C LEU A 274 -18.84 -5.36 -10.19
N ALA A 275 -18.30 -4.14 -10.26
CA ALA A 275 -19.09 -2.92 -10.03
C ALA A 275 -20.20 -2.71 -11.07
N SER A 276 -20.09 -3.37 -12.23
CA SER A 276 -21.05 -3.30 -13.33
C SER A 276 -21.89 -4.58 -13.50
N ASP A 277 -21.74 -5.55 -12.59
CA ASP A 277 -22.38 -6.88 -12.65
C ASP A 277 -22.13 -7.63 -13.98
N THR A 278 -20.96 -7.41 -14.59
CA THR A 278 -20.54 -8.06 -15.83
C THR A 278 -20.04 -9.49 -15.54
N PRO A 279 -20.39 -10.51 -16.36
CA PRO A 279 -19.81 -11.84 -16.23
C PRO A 279 -18.28 -11.82 -16.34
N LEU A 280 -17.57 -12.51 -15.46
CA LEU A 280 -16.10 -12.47 -15.46
C LEU A 280 -15.47 -13.19 -16.65
N HIS A 281 -15.86 -14.45 -16.90
CA HIS A 281 -15.31 -15.22 -18.01
C HIS A 281 -15.63 -14.59 -19.37
N GLY A 282 -14.59 -14.35 -20.17
CA GLY A 282 -14.71 -13.76 -21.49
C GLY A 282 -14.95 -12.25 -21.51
N SER A 283 -14.97 -11.59 -20.34
CA SER A 283 -15.10 -10.12 -20.24
C SER A 283 -13.92 -9.46 -19.51
N LEU A 284 -12.90 -10.23 -19.14
CA LEU A 284 -11.68 -9.75 -18.49
C LEU A 284 -10.47 -9.99 -19.41
N PRO A 285 -10.33 -9.26 -20.54
CA PRO A 285 -9.31 -9.54 -21.55
C PRO A 285 -7.87 -9.53 -21.02
N LEU A 286 -7.54 -8.71 -20.01
CA LEU A 286 -6.22 -8.74 -19.40
C LEU A 286 -6.05 -10.00 -18.53
N ARG A 287 -7.03 -10.33 -17.68
CA ARG A 287 -6.97 -11.55 -16.86
C ARG A 287 -6.95 -12.81 -17.71
N ASP A 288 -7.83 -12.90 -18.71
CA ASP A 288 -7.91 -14.03 -19.64
C ASP A 288 -6.60 -14.22 -20.42
N ARG A 289 -5.75 -13.18 -20.50
CA ARG A 289 -4.41 -13.26 -21.09
C ARG A 289 -3.32 -13.62 -20.07
N TYR A 290 -3.27 -12.92 -18.96
CA TYR A 290 -2.12 -12.98 -18.03
C TYR A 290 -2.31 -14.01 -16.92
N LEU A 291 -3.55 -14.26 -16.48
CA LEU A 291 -3.91 -15.19 -15.43
C LEU A 291 -5.20 -15.98 -15.77
N PRO A 292 -5.29 -16.67 -16.92
CA PRO A 292 -6.52 -17.35 -17.35
C PRO A 292 -6.93 -18.52 -16.43
N ASP A 293 -5.97 -19.14 -15.76
CA ASP A 293 -6.20 -20.35 -14.97
C ASP A 293 -5.22 -20.49 -13.80
N LEU A 294 -5.44 -21.46 -12.91
CA LEU A 294 -4.54 -21.69 -11.77
C LEU A 294 -3.13 -22.11 -12.17
N ALA A 295 -2.93 -22.74 -13.35
CA ALA A 295 -1.59 -23.10 -13.80
C ALA A 295 -0.77 -21.85 -14.10
N SER A 296 -1.38 -20.84 -14.74
CA SER A 296 -0.76 -19.54 -14.98
C SER A 296 -0.47 -18.76 -13.69
N VAL A 297 -1.30 -18.91 -12.65
CA VAL A 297 -1.05 -18.35 -11.31
C VAL A 297 0.14 -19.05 -10.63
N LEU A 298 0.23 -20.37 -10.71
CA LEU A 298 1.32 -21.13 -10.07
C LEU A 298 2.66 -20.97 -10.79
N ASN A 299 2.64 -20.72 -12.09
CA ASN A 299 3.85 -20.50 -12.89
C ASN A 299 4.39 -19.07 -12.73
N VAL A 300 5.05 -18.81 -11.60
CA VAL A 300 5.54 -17.48 -11.22
C VAL A 300 6.60 -16.91 -12.16
N SER A 301 7.37 -17.75 -12.87
CA SER A 301 8.44 -17.29 -13.78
C SER A 301 7.94 -16.66 -15.07
N ASP A 302 6.75 -17.05 -15.53
CA ASP A 302 6.22 -16.73 -16.86
C ASP A 302 5.43 -15.40 -16.89
N ARG A 303 5.39 -14.70 -15.76
CA ARG A 303 4.75 -13.39 -15.63
C ARG A 303 5.56 -12.46 -14.74
N LEU A 304 5.19 -11.18 -14.73
CA LEU A 304 5.74 -10.21 -13.80
C LEU A 304 5.08 -10.41 -12.41
N CYS A 305 5.47 -11.47 -11.71
CA CYS A 305 4.99 -11.76 -10.35
C CYS A 305 5.76 -10.89 -9.35
N ALA A 306 5.38 -9.61 -9.22
CA ALA A 306 5.96 -8.67 -8.27
C ALA A 306 5.03 -8.49 -7.07
N GLY A 307 5.46 -9.04 -5.94
CA GLY A 307 4.69 -9.04 -4.70
C GLY A 307 5.46 -8.41 -3.56
N GLY A 308 5.02 -8.70 -2.34
CA GLY A 308 5.55 -8.02 -1.18
C GLY A 308 5.43 -8.82 0.10
N THR A 309 5.62 -8.07 1.18
CA THR A 309 5.52 -8.56 2.54
C THR A 309 4.71 -7.56 3.34
N LEU A 310 3.94 -8.08 4.28
CA LEU A 310 3.12 -7.30 5.18
C LEU A 310 3.05 -8.02 6.51
N ALA A 311 3.11 -7.27 7.60
CA ALA A 311 3.24 -7.84 8.92
C ALA A 311 2.16 -7.35 9.88
N LEU A 312 1.59 -8.27 10.66
CA LEU A 312 0.93 -7.89 11.91
C LEU A 312 2.02 -7.45 12.89
N LEU A 313 1.94 -6.22 13.37
CA LEU A 313 2.83 -5.68 14.39
C LEU A 313 2.18 -5.80 15.77
N ALA A 314 2.88 -6.46 16.69
CA ALA A 314 2.51 -6.63 18.09
C ALA A 314 3.59 -6.04 19.00
N ILE A 315 3.24 -5.06 19.83
CA ILE A 315 4.19 -4.38 20.73
C ILE A 315 3.72 -4.60 22.16
N ALA A 316 4.57 -5.16 23.00
CA ALA A 316 4.26 -5.39 24.41
C ALA A 316 4.05 -4.05 25.12
N ARG A 317 3.00 -3.97 25.94
CA ARG A 317 2.72 -2.82 26.80
C ARG A 317 2.58 -3.26 28.24
N PRO A 318 2.98 -2.41 29.20
CA PRO A 318 2.73 -2.67 30.60
C PRO A 318 1.23 -2.56 30.91
N ALA A 319 0.82 -3.25 31.98
CA ALA A 319 -0.49 -3.09 32.57
C ALA A 319 -0.77 -1.62 32.88
N SER A 320 -2.02 -1.20 32.71
CA SER A 320 -2.44 0.19 32.89
C SER A 320 -3.80 0.28 33.56
N PRO A 321 -4.02 1.22 34.50
CA PRO A 321 -5.34 1.42 35.11
C PRO A 321 -6.48 1.67 34.12
N PHE A 322 -6.17 2.12 32.89
CA PHE A 322 -7.17 2.43 31.86
C PHE A 322 -7.36 1.33 30.82
N ARG A 323 -6.39 0.42 30.67
CA ARG A 323 -6.40 -0.65 29.65
C ARG A 323 -6.52 -2.05 30.23
N GLY A 324 -6.24 -2.23 31.53
CA GLY A 324 -6.20 -3.53 32.18
C GLY A 324 -4.80 -4.10 32.26
N ASP A 325 -4.72 -5.43 32.14
CA ASP A 325 -3.47 -6.19 32.27
C ASP A 325 -2.49 -5.91 31.14
N ALA A 326 -1.27 -6.44 31.28
CA ALA A 326 -0.21 -6.28 30.30
C ALA A 326 -0.55 -7.06 29.02
N ASP A 327 -0.51 -6.38 27.87
CA ASP A 327 -0.96 -6.91 26.58
C ASP A 327 0.07 -6.67 25.47
N TYR A 328 -0.27 -7.06 24.25
CA TYR A 328 0.28 -6.50 23.03
C TYR A 328 -0.72 -5.51 22.43
N VAL A 329 -0.22 -4.33 22.05
CA VAL A 329 -0.96 -3.49 21.09
C VAL A 329 -0.72 -4.00 19.69
N LEU A 330 -1.81 -4.20 18.96
CA LEU A 330 -1.81 -4.50 17.54
C LEU A 330 -2.16 -3.23 16.77
N LEU A 331 -1.40 -2.93 15.72
CA LEU A 331 -1.62 -1.76 14.88
C LEU A 331 -2.26 -2.17 13.54
N VAL A 332 -3.34 -1.49 13.17
CA VAL A 332 -4.03 -1.67 11.89
C VAL A 332 -4.22 -0.31 11.24
N GLN A 333 -3.79 -0.21 9.98
CA GLN A 333 -3.91 1.00 9.19
C GLN A 333 -5.22 1.00 8.41
N GLU A 334 -5.86 2.16 8.34
CA GLU A 334 -6.99 2.43 7.44
C GLU A 334 -6.53 3.41 6.35
N ARG A 335 -6.50 2.98 5.09
CA ARG A 335 -6.08 3.83 3.96
C ARG A 335 -7.16 4.84 3.57
N SER A 336 -6.72 6.05 3.23
CA SER A 336 -7.62 7.15 2.89
C SER A 336 -8.30 6.95 1.54
N GLY A 337 -9.58 7.35 1.45
CA GLY A 337 -10.38 7.30 0.22
C GLY A 337 -9.99 8.29 -0.88
N TYR A 338 -8.88 9.03 -0.71
CA TYR A 338 -8.41 10.04 -1.67
C TYR A 338 -7.45 9.49 -2.72
N VAL A 339 -6.93 8.27 -2.54
CA VAL A 339 -6.19 7.55 -3.57
C VAL A 339 -7.19 6.82 -4.45
N LEU A 340 -7.12 7.05 -5.76
CA LEU A 340 -7.92 6.31 -6.74
C LEU A 340 -7.75 4.81 -6.48
N ASN A 341 -8.83 4.16 -6.03
CA ASN A 341 -9.04 2.71 -5.88
C ASN A 341 -9.17 2.11 -4.47
N ALA A 342 -9.16 2.88 -3.37
CA ALA A 342 -9.40 2.27 -2.05
C ALA A 342 -10.37 3.09 -1.20
N ALA A 343 -11.66 2.74 -1.22
CA ALA A 343 -12.55 3.16 -0.14
C ALA A 343 -12.12 2.42 1.13
N ARG A 344 -11.61 3.17 2.13
CA ARG A 344 -11.37 2.73 3.52
C ARG A 344 -10.92 1.28 3.64
N ARG A 345 -9.77 0.93 3.05
CA ARG A 345 -9.26 -0.45 3.15
C ARG A 345 -8.41 -0.63 4.40
N LEU A 346 -8.70 -1.66 5.18
CA LEU A 346 -7.90 -2.10 6.32
C LEU A 346 -6.68 -2.91 5.83
N ALA A 347 -5.54 -2.65 6.46
CA ALA A 347 -4.30 -3.38 6.24
C ALA A 347 -3.50 -3.50 7.54
N VAL A 348 -2.77 -4.61 7.67
CA VAL A 348 -1.71 -4.72 8.69
C VAL A 348 -0.54 -3.83 8.27
N ILE A 349 0.24 -3.37 9.24
CA ILE A 349 1.38 -2.46 9.06
C ILE A 349 2.58 -2.99 9.85
N PRO A 350 3.81 -3.00 9.30
CA PRO A 350 4.21 -2.45 8.00
C PRO A 350 3.83 -3.31 6.78
N LYS A 351 3.73 -2.68 5.60
CA LYS A 351 3.48 -3.33 4.31
C LYS A 351 4.33 -2.71 3.21
N GLY A 352 4.90 -3.54 2.34
CA GLY A 352 5.71 -3.05 1.22
C GLY A 352 5.84 -4.01 0.06
N PHE A 353 6.04 -3.45 -1.13
CA PHE A 353 6.55 -4.23 -2.26
C PHE A 353 7.96 -4.72 -1.94
N HIS A 354 8.27 -5.94 -2.38
CA HIS A 354 9.61 -6.48 -2.25
C HIS A 354 10.50 -5.83 -3.34
N GLN A 355 11.39 -4.95 -2.90
CA GLN A 355 12.21 -4.13 -3.78
C GLN A 355 13.64 -3.98 -3.25
N PRO A 356 14.66 -3.89 -4.13
CA PRO A 356 16.01 -3.54 -3.72
C PRO A 356 16.05 -2.08 -3.27
N ILE A 357 16.99 -1.79 -2.36
CA ILE A 357 17.41 -0.42 -2.06
C ILE A 357 18.67 -0.16 -2.88
N ASN A 358 19.78 -0.79 -2.48
CA ASN A 358 21.10 -0.58 -3.06
C ASN A 358 21.86 -1.90 -3.21
N ASP A 359 21.84 -2.75 -2.19
CA ASP A 359 22.45 -4.07 -2.26
C ASP A 359 21.42 -5.07 -2.79
N ILE A 360 21.34 -5.14 -4.11
CA ILE A 360 20.41 -6.02 -4.83
C ILE A 360 20.48 -7.48 -4.32
N ARG A 361 21.59 -7.96 -3.78
CA ARG A 361 21.65 -9.35 -3.29
C ARG A 361 21.23 -9.48 -1.84
N ALA A 362 21.67 -8.57 -0.98
CA ALA A 362 21.29 -8.60 0.43
C ALA A 362 19.82 -8.22 0.63
N ASP A 363 19.31 -7.28 -0.17
CA ASP A 363 17.95 -6.74 -0.09
C ASP A 363 16.88 -7.73 -0.58
N ALA A 364 17.28 -8.85 -1.21
CA ALA A 364 16.38 -9.91 -1.65
C ALA A 364 15.80 -10.74 -0.49
N GLN A 365 16.30 -10.56 0.73
CA GLN A 365 15.67 -11.13 1.91
C GLN A 365 14.37 -10.36 2.23
N ILE A 366 13.27 -11.06 2.45
CA ILE A 366 12.00 -10.49 2.93
C ILE A 366 12.20 -9.67 4.21
N GLY A 367 13.05 -10.16 5.12
CA GLY A 367 13.40 -9.43 6.33
C GLY A 367 14.01 -8.04 6.07
N ALA A 368 14.75 -7.86 4.97
CA ALA A 368 15.31 -6.56 4.61
C ALA A 368 14.21 -5.57 4.19
N THR A 369 13.21 -6.04 3.44
CA THR A 369 12.05 -5.22 3.07
C THR A 369 11.27 -4.78 4.31
N LEU A 370 10.90 -5.69 5.22
CA LEU A 370 10.14 -5.29 6.41
C LEU A 370 10.92 -4.33 7.31
N ARG A 371 12.24 -4.48 7.47
CA ARG A 371 13.05 -3.53 8.26
C ARG A 371 13.05 -2.13 7.64
N ARG A 372 13.08 -2.05 6.31
CA ARG A 372 12.94 -0.79 5.59
C ARG A 372 11.55 -0.19 5.81
N GLU A 373 10.49 -0.97 5.61
CA GLU A 373 9.11 -0.50 5.81
C GLU A 373 8.83 -0.09 7.25
N MET A 374 9.46 -0.71 8.26
CA MET A 374 9.37 -0.21 9.64
C MET A 374 9.95 1.20 9.80
N GLU A 375 11.12 1.47 9.20
CA GLU A 375 11.72 2.80 9.25
C GLU A 375 10.92 3.84 8.49
N GLU A 376 10.40 3.47 7.32
CA GLU A 376 9.56 4.34 6.49
C GLU A 376 8.20 4.57 7.15
N GLU A 377 7.39 3.53 7.33
CA GLU A 377 5.97 3.64 7.68
C GLU A 377 5.67 3.87 9.16
N LEU A 378 6.58 3.48 10.08
CA LEU A 378 6.35 3.59 11.53
C LEU A 378 7.17 4.69 12.19
N PHE A 379 8.37 4.97 11.68
CA PHE A 379 9.33 5.87 12.33
C PHE A 379 9.62 7.16 11.54
N GLY A 380 8.88 7.39 10.45
CA GLY A 380 8.83 8.67 9.74
C GLY A 380 10.13 9.03 9.00
N ARG A 381 10.91 8.05 8.54
CA ARG A 381 12.07 8.29 7.67
C ARG A 381 11.66 8.39 6.20
N ASP A 382 11.04 9.52 5.85
CA ASP A 382 10.68 9.89 4.47
C ASP A 382 11.86 9.88 3.50
N ASP A 383 13.10 9.91 3.99
CA ASP A 383 14.31 9.89 3.15
C ASP A 383 14.73 8.49 2.68
N ILE A 384 14.09 7.42 3.17
CA ILE A 384 14.21 6.06 2.64
C ILE A 384 13.10 5.75 1.64
N ASP A 385 12.02 6.55 1.66
CA ASP A 385 10.95 6.48 0.67
C ASP A 385 11.54 6.82 -0.71
N ASN A 386 11.91 5.76 -1.41
CA ASN A 386 12.48 5.79 -2.75
C ASN A 386 11.48 6.36 -3.78
N THR A 387 10.21 6.50 -3.42
CA THR A 387 9.23 7.18 -4.26
C THR A 387 9.41 8.69 -4.22
N VAL A 388 9.97 9.26 -3.14
CA VAL A 388 10.05 10.70 -2.87
C VAL A 388 11.34 11.35 -3.37
N SER A 389 12.49 10.65 -3.31
CA SER A 389 13.78 11.19 -3.73
C SER A 389 14.70 10.16 -4.41
N ASP A 390 15.57 10.61 -5.32
CA ASP A 390 16.73 9.83 -5.78
C ASP A 390 17.67 9.63 -4.58
N ASP A 391 17.54 8.54 -3.81
CA ASP A 391 18.47 8.29 -2.72
C ASP A 391 19.86 7.93 -3.29
N ARG A 392 20.75 8.92 -3.36
CA ARG A 392 22.12 8.79 -3.90
C ARG A 392 23.11 8.21 -2.89
N ARG A 393 22.63 7.69 -1.76
CA ARG A 393 23.49 7.18 -0.68
C ARG A 393 23.91 5.75 -0.96
N ALA A 394 25.03 5.33 -0.39
CA ALA A 394 25.54 3.97 -0.55
C ALA A 394 24.80 2.95 0.33
N ASP A 395 24.40 3.33 1.54
CA ASP A 395 23.66 2.49 2.49
C ASP A 395 22.63 3.32 3.29
N PRO A 396 21.37 3.38 2.85
CA PRO A 396 20.29 4.12 3.51
C PRO A 396 19.90 3.53 4.88
N MET A 397 20.20 2.25 5.11
CA MET A 397 19.92 1.51 6.34
C MET A 397 21.15 1.37 7.26
N HIS A 398 22.22 2.13 6.98
CA HIS A 398 23.42 2.14 7.81
C HIS A 398 23.08 2.49 9.28
N PRO A 399 23.67 1.82 10.29
CA PRO A 399 23.34 2.03 11.70
C PRO A 399 23.37 3.49 12.20
N SER A 400 24.27 4.32 11.64
CA SER A 400 24.36 5.75 11.99
C SER A 400 23.21 6.61 11.45
N ARG A 401 22.37 6.07 10.56
CA ARG A 401 21.23 6.75 9.94
C ARG A 401 19.89 6.28 10.48
N LEU A 402 19.85 5.12 11.12
CA LEU A 402 18.62 4.56 11.66
C LEU A 402 17.95 5.57 12.61
N SER A 403 16.62 5.59 12.62
CA SER A 403 15.86 6.33 13.64
C SER A 403 16.22 5.82 15.04
N GLU A 404 15.95 6.61 16.08
CA GLU A 404 16.22 6.17 17.45
C GLU A 404 15.47 4.87 17.83
N PRO A 405 14.16 4.70 17.52
CA PRO A 405 13.45 3.45 17.81
C PRO A 405 14.05 2.26 17.06
N MET A 406 14.38 2.41 15.78
CA MET A 406 14.95 1.31 15.00
C MET A 406 16.35 0.93 15.48
N ARG A 407 17.19 1.91 15.82
CA ARG A 407 18.51 1.64 16.39
C ARG A 407 18.39 0.84 17.69
N TRP A 408 17.49 1.25 18.58
CA TRP A 408 17.25 0.53 19.84
C TRP A 408 16.82 -0.92 19.60
N LEU A 409 15.96 -1.18 18.60
CA LEU A 409 15.50 -2.52 18.22
C LEU A 409 16.62 -3.39 17.64
N MET A 410 17.58 -2.78 16.94
CA MET A 410 18.68 -3.48 16.26
C MET A 410 19.93 -3.64 17.13
N ASP A 411 20.10 -2.83 18.18
CA ASP A 411 21.28 -2.83 19.04
C ASP A 411 21.43 -4.12 19.87
N GLU A 412 20.31 -4.80 20.21
CA GLU A 412 20.34 -6.03 21.01
C GLU A 412 19.55 -7.18 20.34
N PRO A 413 20.18 -8.35 20.15
CA PRO A 413 19.48 -9.53 19.66
C PRO A 413 18.29 -9.89 20.56
N GLY A 414 17.13 -10.11 19.96
CA GLY A 414 15.91 -10.51 20.68
C GLY A 414 14.94 -9.39 21.02
N ARG A 415 15.33 -8.11 20.88
CA ARG A 415 14.39 -6.97 21.03
C ARG A 415 13.34 -6.92 19.91
N LEU A 416 13.72 -7.39 18.72
CA LEU A 416 12.85 -7.47 17.56
C LEU A 416 12.77 -8.92 17.08
N ARG A 417 11.58 -9.50 17.15
CA ARG A 417 11.26 -10.78 16.52
C ARG A 417 10.52 -10.51 15.21
N MET A 418 11.01 -11.05 14.10
CA MET A 418 10.34 -10.99 12.81
C MET A 418 10.24 -12.40 12.24
N GLU A 419 9.03 -12.86 11.97
CA GLU A 419 8.76 -14.18 11.39
C GLU A 419 7.83 -14.07 10.21
N CYS A 420 8.14 -14.78 9.13
CA CYS A 420 7.16 -15.07 8.10
C CYS A 420 6.25 -16.20 8.60
N THR A 421 4.94 -15.94 8.53
CA THR A 421 3.91 -16.85 9.03
C THR A 421 3.33 -17.72 7.92
N GLY A 422 3.36 -17.25 6.67
CA GLY A 422 2.84 -17.99 5.53
C GLY A 422 3.34 -17.46 4.19
N PHE A 423 2.88 -18.10 3.12
CA PHE A 423 3.06 -17.65 1.74
C PHE A 423 1.77 -17.89 0.95
N GLY A 424 1.47 -16.98 0.03
CA GLY A 424 0.35 -17.13 -0.88
C GLY A 424 0.49 -16.30 -2.14
N LEU A 425 -0.34 -16.63 -3.13
CA LEU A 425 -0.44 -15.91 -4.39
C LEU A 425 -1.80 -15.19 -4.43
N ASN A 426 -1.78 -13.88 -4.58
CA ASN A 426 -2.98 -13.06 -4.58
C ASN A 426 -3.69 -13.16 -5.93
N LEU A 427 -4.84 -13.84 -5.99
CA LEU A 427 -5.58 -14.01 -7.24
C LEU A 427 -6.10 -12.69 -7.82
N VAL A 428 -6.15 -11.60 -7.04
CA VAL A 428 -6.54 -10.28 -7.54
C VAL A 428 -5.53 -9.76 -8.56
N SER A 429 -4.24 -9.81 -8.25
CA SER A 429 -3.15 -9.22 -9.04
C SER A 429 -2.20 -10.23 -9.66
N GLY A 430 -2.21 -11.49 -9.20
CA GLY A 430 -1.21 -12.51 -9.55
C GLY A 430 0.11 -12.37 -8.80
N ASN A 431 0.18 -11.49 -7.80
CA ASN A 431 1.37 -11.22 -6.99
C ASN A 431 1.57 -12.29 -5.92
N PHE A 432 2.78 -12.32 -5.34
CA PHE A 432 3.06 -13.10 -4.14
C PHE A 432 2.88 -12.26 -2.87
N GLU A 433 2.54 -12.91 -1.77
CA GLU A 433 2.35 -12.29 -0.46
C GLU A 433 3.11 -13.11 0.60
N PHE A 434 3.98 -12.45 1.36
CA PHE A 434 4.63 -13.00 2.55
C PHE A 434 4.00 -12.39 3.81
N PRO A 435 2.89 -12.92 4.33
CA PRO A 435 2.38 -12.51 5.63
C PRO A 435 3.42 -12.79 6.72
N SER A 436 3.58 -11.84 7.61
CA SER A 436 4.59 -11.88 8.67
C SER A 436 4.02 -11.42 10.01
N LEU A 437 4.73 -11.75 11.08
CA LEU A 437 4.48 -11.27 12.43
C LEU A 437 5.74 -10.57 12.93
N ILE A 438 5.58 -9.34 13.42
CA ILE A 438 6.63 -8.59 14.11
C ILE A 438 6.22 -8.48 15.56
N VAL A 439 7.07 -8.94 16.47
CA VAL A 439 6.85 -8.83 17.93
C VAL A 439 7.99 -8.06 18.57
N ILE A 440 7.61 -7.05 19.35
CA ILE A 440 8.51 -6.31 20.24
C ILE A 440 8.10 -6.67 21.67
N GLU A 441 8.90 -7.51 22.33
CA GLU A 441 8.57 -8.11 23.63
C GLU A 441 8.82 -7.18 24.82
N ASP A 442 9.73 -6.23 24.65
CA ASP A 442 10.17 -5.34 25.71
C ASP A 442 9.25 -4.11 25.80
N GLU A 443 8.51 -4.05 26.91
CA GLU A 443 7.54 -3.01 27.23
C GLU A 443 8.15 -1.60 27.35
N GLU A 444 9.47 -1.49 27.58
CA GLU A 444 10.16 -0.20 27.58
C GLU A 444 10.03 0.47 26.22
N PHE A 445 9.99 -0.31 25.13
CA PHE A 445 9.83 0.23 23.78
C PHE A 445 8.54 1.05 23.66
N TRP A 446 7.40 0.50 24.08
CA TRP A 446 6.13 1.22 23.98
C TRP A 446 6.14 2.48 24.84
N THR A 447 6.70 2.38 26.06
CA THR A 447 6.78 3.49 27.00
C THR A 447 7.62 4.65 26.46
N ARG A 448 8.72 4.34 25.76
CA ARG A 448 9.67 5.32 25.26
C ARG A 448 9.33 5.84 23.87
N TYR A 449 8.88 4.96 22.97
CA TYR A 449 8.77 5.24 21.55
C TYR A 449 7.35 5.12 20.99
N GLY A 450 6.39 4.60 21.75
CA GLY A 450 5.00 4.43 21.29
C GLY A 450 4.34 5.73 20.82
N GLY A 451 4.75 6.88 21.38
CA GLY A 451 4.26 8.20 20.97
C GLY A 451 4.89 8.77 19.69
N ILE A 452 5.91 8.12 19.13
CA ILE A 452 6.54 8.50 17.85
C ILE A 452 5.92 7.74 16.67
N ILE A 453 5.25 6.61 16.95
CA ILE A 453 4.61 5.80 15.91
C ILE A 453 3.44 6.59 15.32
N GLU A 454 3.64 7.09 14.12
CA GLU A 454 2.65 7.80 13.32
C GLU A 454 2.66 7.16 11.93
N ALA A 455 1.50 6.72 11.45
CA ALA A 455 1.43 6.14 10.13
C ALA A 455 1.64 7.24 9.07
N ASN A 456 2.45 6.93 8.05
CA ASN A 456 2.76 7.86 6.96
C ASN A 456 1.52 8.43 6.26
N TRP A 457 1.76 9.51 5.50
CA TRP A 457 0.79 10.35 4.78
C TRP A 457 -0.22 9.63 3.86
N GLU A 458 -0.01 8.35 3.50
CA GLU A 458 -0.98 7.53 2.76
C GLU A 458 -2.08 6.91 3.64
N SER A 459 -1.87 6.87 4.96
CA SER A 459 -2.87 6.44 5.94
C SER A 459 -3.87 7.57 6.24
N SER A 460 -5.16 7.23 6.38
CA SER A 460 -6.13 8.17 6.97
C SER A 460 -6.17 8.06 8.49
N ASN A 461 -5.97 6.86 9.03
CA ASN A 461 -6.00 6.58 10.46
C ASN A 461 -5.13 5.36 10.79
N LEU A 462 -4.63 5.33 12.02
CA LEU A 462 -3.97 4.18 12.64
C LEU A 462 -4.78 3.76 13.87
N HIS A 463 -5.27 2.53 13.87
CA HIS A 463 -6.11 1.96 14.92
C HIS A 463 -5.30 1.04 15.82
N GLN A 464 -5.61 1.06 17.12
CA GLN A 464 -4.98 0.21 18.14
C GLN A 464 -5.97 -0.84 18.64
N TYR A 465 -5.54 -2.09 18.66
CA TYR A 465 -6.31 -3.22 19.21
C TYR A 465 -5.51 -3.87 20.34
N SER A 466 -6.20 -4.33 21.39
CA SER A 466 -5.57 -5.12 22.44
C SER A 466 -5.59 -6.60 22.06
N SER A 467 -4.49 -7.30 22.30
CA SER A 467 -4.42 -8.76 22.20
C SER A 467 -5.21 -9.50 23.29
N LEU A 468 -5.75 -8.78 24.29
CA LEU A 468 -6.60 -9.31 25.37
C LEU A 468 -8.10 -9.01 25.15
N ASP A 469 -8.48 -8.47 23.98
CA ASP A 469 -9.87 -8.16 23.64
C ASP A 469 -10.38 -9.08 22.52
N PRO A 470 -10.77 -10.32 22.84
CA PRO A 470 -11.19 -11.29 21.82
C PRO A 470 -12.45 -10.86 21.07
N GLN A 471 -13.29 -10.02 21.69
CA GLN A 471 -14.52 -9.50 21.09
C GLN A 471 -14.19 -8.49 20.00
N LEU A 472 -13.36 -7.49 20.32
CA LEU A 472 -12.94 -6.49 19.34
C LEU A 472 -12.10 -7.11 18.22
N LEU A 473 -11.28 -8.14 18.52
CA LEU A 473 -10.55 -8.88 17.49
C LEU A 473 -11.49 -9.66 16.56
N THR A 474 -12.56 -10.24 17.08
CA THR A 474 -13.58 -10.92 16.26
C THR A 474 -14.33 -9.94 15.37
N GLU A 475 -14.68 -8.76 15.88
CA GLU A 475 -15.26 -7.67 15.08
C GLU A 475 -14.29 -7.24 13.97
N LEU A 476 -13.01 -7.04 14.30
CA LEU A 476 -11.96 -6.67 13.35
C LEU A 476 -11.81 -7.71 12.23
N ILE A 477 -11.77 -9.01 12.56
CA ILE A 477 -11.67 -10.09 11.57
C ILE A 477 -12.88 -10.09 10.63
N SER A 478 -14.06 -9.75 11.15
CA SER A 478 -15.31 -9.78 10.39
C SER A 478 -15.48 -8.62 9.40
N ASP A 479 -14.69 -7.56 9.53
CA ASP A 479 -14.82 -6.35 8.72
C ASP A 479 -14.55 -6.63 7.23
N VAL A 480 -15.44 -6.15 6.35
CA VAL A 480 -15.32 -6.34 4.90
C VAL A 480 -14.40 -5.31 4.22
N ALA A 481 -13.91 -4.34 5.00
CA ALA A 481 -12.94 -3.33 4.57
C ALA A 481 -11.54 -3.89 4.33
N TRP A 482 -11.24 -5.11 4.79
CA TRP A 482 -9.91 -5.70 4.59
C TRP A 482 -9.53 -5.85 3.12
N SER A 483 -8.24 -5.67 2.82
CA SER A 483 -7.65 -6.28 1.63
C SER A 483 -7.53 -7.81 1.82
N ASN A 484 -7.54 -8.59 0.73
CA ASN A 484 -7.43 -10.06 0.81
C ASN A 484 -6.11 -10.49 1.44
N GLU A 485 -5.01 -9.86 1.03
CA GLU A 485 -3.69 -10.08 1.61
C GLU A 485 -3.60 -9.60 3.06
N GLY A 486 -4.26 -8.47 3.39
CA GLY A 486 -4.30 -7.94 4.75
C GLY A 486 -5.02 -8.86 5.73
N LEU A 487 -6.19 -9.39 5.34
CA LEU A 487 -6.94 -10.35 6.15
C LEU A 487 -6.16 -11.66 6.31
N PHE A 488 -5.49 -12.13 5.24
CA PHE A 488 -4.62 -13.30 5.30
C PHE A 488 -3.47 -13.10 6.31
N ALA A 489 -2.80 -11.95 6.27
CA ALA A 489 -1.72 -11.62 7.19
C ALA A 489 -2.19 -11.43 8.64
N LEU A 490 -3.37 -10.81 8.84
CA LEU A 490 -3.98 -10.69 10.16
C LEU A 490 -4.25 -12.08 10.76
N LEU A 491 -4.93 -12.96 10.01
CA LEU A 491 -5.33 -14.28 10.52
C LEU A 491 -4.12 -15.17 10.85
N GLN A 492 -3.11 -15.21 9.96
CA GLN A 492 -1.87 -15.94 10.21
C GLN A 492 -1.06 -15.32 11.35
N GLY A 493 -1.00 -13.99 11.42
CA GLY A 493 -0.34 -13.25 12.49
C GLY A 493 -0.96 -13.49 13.86
N LEU A 494 -2.29 -13.42 13.98
CA LEU A 494 -3.03 -13.66 15.23
C LEU A 494 -2.85 -15.11 15.69
N ARG A 495 -2.98 -16.09 14.78
CA ARG A 495 -2.69 -17.50 15.10
C ARG A 495 -1.29 -17.66 15.69
N ARG A 496 -0.28 -17.11 15.01
CA ARG A 496 1.11 -17.22 15.46
C ARG A 496 1.33 -16.50 16.79
N LEU A 497 0.71 -15.34 16.98
CA LEU A 497 0.81 -14.58 18.22
C LEU A 497 0.14 -15.30 19.40
N ALA A 498 -0.98 -15.99 19.18
CA ALA A 498 -1.63 -16.83 20.19
C ALA A 498 -0.71 -17.97 20.67
N GLU A 499 0.13 -18.54 19.79
CA GLU A 499 1.10 -19.59 20.15
C GLU A 499 2.26 -19.07 21.01
N ILE A 500 2.73 -17.84 20.77
CA ILE A 500 3.97 -17.33 21.37
C ILE A 500 3.77 -16.25 22.43
N GLY A 501 2.58 -15.64 22.50
CA GLY A 501 2.31 -14.45 23.31
C GLY A 501 2.03 -14.72 24.80
N GLY A 502 1.96 -15.98 25.22
CA GLY A 502 1.85 -16.38 26.63
C GLY A 502 0.62 -15.79 27.32
N SER A 503 0.81 -15.12 28.46
CA SER A 503 -0.29 -14.53 29.24
C SER A 503 -0.78 -13.17 28.72
N ARG A 504 -0.17 -12.63 27.65
CA ARG A 504 -0.54 -11.34 27.05
C ARG A 504 -1.60 -11.46 25.96
N VAL A 505 -2.08 -12.68 25.68
CA VAL A 505 -2.99 -12.96 24.58
C VAL A 505 -4.23 -13.67 25.10
N ASP A 506 -5.39 -13.18 24.66
CA ASP A 506 -6.69 -13.82 24.77
C ASP A 506 -7.41 -13.56 23.44
N MET A 507 -7.27 -14.51 22.51
CA MET A 507 -7.65 -14.33 21.11
C MET A 507 -8.72 -15.34 20.71
N PRO A 508 -9.60 -15.00 19.74
CA PRO A 508 -10.51 -15.98 19.17
C PRO A 508 -9.74 -17.17 18.58
N THR A 509 -10.33 -18.36 18.68
CA THR A 509 -9.71 -19.55 18.06
C THR A 509 -9.87 -19.46 16.57
N ILE A 510 -8.76 -19.29 15.85
CA ILE A 510 -8.73 -19.21 14.39
C ILE A 510 -8.21 -20.55 13.88
N GLU A 511 -8.90 -21.21 12.95
CA GLU A 511 -8.42 -22.44 12.27
C GLU A 511 -8.49 -22.29 10.75
N TRP A 512 -7.37 -22.46 10.05
CA TRP A 512 -7.33 -22.28 8.60
C TRP A 512 -7.74 -23.54 7.83
N LYS A 513 -8.22 -23.32 6.61
CA LYS A 513 -8.49 -24.35 5.61
C LYS A 513 -8.14 -23.85 4.22
N VAL A 514 -7.56 -24.73 3.42
CA VAL A 514 -7.34 -24.54 1.97
C VAL A 514 -8.54 -25.12 1.22
N GLN A 515 -9.30 -24.27 0.52
CA GLN A 515 -10.57 -24.64 -0.13
C GLN A 515 -10.39 -25.17 -1.55
#